data_AF-A0A1H9I0I1-F1
#
_entry.id   AF-A0A1H9I0I1-F1
#
_cell.length_a   1.000
_cell.length_b   1.000
_cell.length_c   1.000
_cell.angle_alpha   90.00
_cell.angle_beta   90.00
_cell.angle_gamma   90.00
#
_symmetry.space_group_name_H-M   'P 1'
#
loop_
_entity.id
_entity.type
_entity.pdbx_description
1 polymer ?
#
loop_
_entity_poly.entity_id
_entity_poly.type
_entity_poly.pdbx_seq_one_letter_code
_entity_poly.pdbx_strand_id
1 'polypeptide(L)'
;MSPKKGDQVSVPPLSGWNVIHGTTEAATGWEELCRVALPNAHRCLEALRTDPLSRANWNRQHQLRGRHATREWKGSELEQWEYEITTAEGSATWSARTPRL
;
A
#
# COMPACT_ATOMS: atom_id res chain seq x y z
N MET A 1 -14.87 32.94 10.05
CA MET A 1 -14.38 32.46 11.35
C MET A 1 -12.90 32.18 11.19
N SER A 2 -12.03 32.85 11.95
CA SER A 2 -10.57 32.66 11.87
C SER A 2 -10.14 31.53 12.81
N PRO A 3 -9.20 30.66 12.41
CA PRO A 3 -8.69 29.59 13.28
C PRO A 3 -8.07 30.16 14.56
N LYS A 4 -8.33 29.52 15.70
CA LYS A 4 -7.81 29.89 17.02
C LYS A 4 -6.89 28.81 17.58
N LYS A 5 -6.08 29.20 18.57
CA LYS A 5 -5.24 28.28 19.34
C LYS A 5 -6.11 27.17 19.95
N GLY A 6 -5.81 25.92 19.60
CA GLY A 6 -6.54 24.74 20.06
C GLY A 6 -7.59 24.22 19.07
N ASP A 7 -7.87 24.95 17.98
CA ASP A 7 -8.70 24.43 16.90
C ASP A 7 -7.97 23.31 16.17
N GLN A 8 -8.71 22.27 15.79
CA GLN A 8 -8.15 21.25 14.91
C GLN A 8 -7.80 21.86 13.56
N VAL A 9 -6.59 21.56 13.10
CA VAL A 9 -6.14 21.92 11.75
C VAL A 9 -6.99 21.16 10.75
N SER A 10 -7.54 21.86 9.75
CA SER A 10 -8.20 21.20 8.63
C SER A 10 -7.20 20.29 7.92
N VAL A 11 -7.49 19.00 7.89
CA VAL A 11 -6.65 18.04 7.16
C VAL A 11 -6.90 18.27 5.67
N PRO A 12 -5.88 18.62 4.87
CA PRO A 12 -6.04 18.73 3.43
C PRO A 12 -6.50 17.38 2.87
N PRO A 13 -7.27 17.36 1.77
CA PRO A 13 -7.69 16.10 1.15
C PRO A 13 -6.45 15.26 0.83
N LEU A 14 -6.51 13.96 1.15
CA LEU A 14 -5.45 13.02 0.86
C LEU A 14 -5.23 12.99 -0.66
N SER A 15 -4.09 13.51 -1.11
CA SER A 15 -3.64 13.40 -2.49
C SER A 15 -2.88 12.08 -2.67
N GLY A 16 -3.04 11.43 -3.82
CA GLY A 16 -2.25 10.24 -4.18
C GLY A 16 -3.12 9.09 -4.69
N TRP A 17 -2.53 7.91 -4.71
CA TRP A 17 -3.17 6.69 -5.17
C TRP A 17 -4.15 6.14 -4.13
N ASN A 18 -5.29 5.65 -4.60
CA ASN A 18 -6.22 4.93 -3.74
C ASN A 18 -5.82 3.45 -3.66
N VAL A 19 -5.50 2.99 -2.45
CA VAL A 19 -5.10 1.61 -2.20
C VAL A 19 -6.33 0.83 -1.75
N ILE A 20 -6.65 -0.24 -2.48
CA ILE A 20 -7.81 -1.10 -2.21
C ILE A 20 -7.39 -2.55 -1.99
N HIS A 21 -8.12 -3.27 -1.14
CA HIS A 21 -8.04 -4.72 -1.09
C HIS A 21 -8.80 -5.28 -2.29
N GLY A 22 -8.16 -6.17 -3.06
CA GLY A 22 -8.88 -6.86 -4.15
C GLY A 22 -9.22 -8.31 -3.85
N THR A 23 -8.90 -8.82 -2.65
CA THR A 23 -9.44 -10.09 -2.12
C THR A 23 -9.67 -9.98 -0.61
N THR A 24 -10.50 -10.85 -0.05
CA THR A 24 -10.78 -10.90 1.40
C THR A 24 -9.55 -11.32 2.20
N GLU A 25 -8.76 -12.25 1.69
CA GLU A 25 -7.51 -12.72 2.32
C GLU A 25 -6.50 -11.57 2.45
N ALA A 26 -6.45 -10.69 1.45
CA ALA A 26 -5.60 -9.50 1.50
C ALA A 26 -6.07 -8.48 2.55
N ALA A 27 -7.37 -8.41 2.86
CA ALA A 27 -7.88 -7.58 3.95
C ALA A 27 -7.51 -8.16 5.31
N THR A 28 -7.76 -9.46 5.52
CA THR A 28 -7.41 -10.15 6.77
C THR A 28 -5.90 -10.13 7.04
N GLY A 29 -5.06 -10.39 6.01
CA GLY A 29 -3.61 -10.32 6.15
C GLY A 29 -3.11 -8.91 6.48
N TRP A 30 -3.77 -7.87 5.96
CA TRP A 30 -3.45 -6.48 6.30
C TRP A 30 -3.82 -6.14 7.75
N GLU A 31 -4.99 -6.56 8.23
CA GLU A 31 -5.40 -6.36 9.63
C GLU A 31 -4.43 -7.04 10.60
N GLU A 32 -4.02 -8.27 10.31
CA GLU A 32 -3.03 -9.00 11.11
C GLU A 32 -1.68 -8.27 11.12
N LEU A 33 -1.24 -7.80 9.96
CA LEU A 33 -0.02 -7.01 9.84
C LEU A 33 -0.08 -5.72 10.66
N CYS A 34 -1.21 -5.00 10.64
CA CYS A 34 -1.43 -3.83 11.46
C CYS A 34 -1.34 -4.16 12.96
N ARG A 35 -1.80 -5.34 13.38
CA ARG A 35 -1.73 -5.80 14.77
C ARG A 35 -0.30 -6.03 15.24
N VAL A 36 0.53 -6.66 14.41
CA VAL A 36 1.90 -7.08 14.82
C VAL A 36 2.99 -6.08 14.44
N ALA A 37 2.73 -5.21 13.45
CA ALA A 37 3.75 -4.33 12.87
C ALA A 37 3.20 -2.97 12.38
N LEU A 38 2.34 -2.33 13.18
CA LEU A 38 1.66 -1.07 12.82
C LEU A 38 2.56 0.01 12.18
N PRO A 39 3.75 0.35 12.73
CA PRO A 39 4.59 1.39 12.13
C PRO A 39 5.07 1.03 10.72
N ASN A 40 5.33 -0.26 10.46
CA ASN A 40 5.81 -0.72 9.16
C ASN A 40 4.65 -0.86 8.16
N ALA A 41 3.46 -1.26 8.62
CA ALA A 41 2.24 -1.21 7.82
C ALA A 41 1.92 0.22 7.38
N HIS A 42 2.01 1.21 8.28
CA HIS A 42 1.83 2.63 7.92
C HIS A 42 2.81 3.07 6.83
N ARG A 43 4.11 2.74 6.97
CA ARG A 43 5.13 3.09 5.96
C ARG A 43 4.84 2.45 4.60
N CYS A 44 4.38 1.20 4.59
CA CYS A 44 3.95 0.52 3.37
C CYS A 44 2.77 1.27 2.70
N LEU A 45 1.72 1.56 3.47
CA LEU A 45 0.54 2.27 2.94
C LEU A 45 0.89 3.64 2.38
N GLU A 46 1.74 4.41 3.06
CA GLU A 46 2.18 5.72 2.60
C GLU A 46 3.03 5.63 1.33
N ALA A 47 3.92 4.64 1.22
CA ALA A 47 4.70 4.40 0.00
C ALA A 47 3.78 4.10 -1.20
N LEU A 48 2.78 3.25 -1.00
CA LEU A 48 1.80 2.87 -2.03
C LEU A 48 0.88 4.03 -2.43
N ARG A 49 0.51 4.90 -1.48
CA ARG A 49 -0.27 6.11 -1.77
C ARG A 49 0.54 7.15 -2.53
N THR A 50 1.84 7.21 -2.28
CA THR A 50 2.75 8.16 -2.92
C THR A 50 3.07 7.73 -4.36
N ASP A 51 3.66 6.55 -4.51
CA ASP A 51 4.02 5.99 -5.82
C ASP A 51 4.09 4.45 -5.74
N PRO A 52 2.99 3.76 -6.06
CA PRO A 52 2.92 2.32 -5.96
C PRO A 52 3.69 1.60 -7.07
N LEU A 53 4.16 2.32 -8.09
CA LEU A 53 4.97 1.77 -9.18
C LEU A 53 6.45 2.18 -9.04
N SER A 54 6.81 2.73 -7.87
CA SER A 54 8.16 3.21 -7.60
C SER A 54 9.18 2.10 -7.73
N ARG A 55 10.21 2.37 -8.53
CA ARG A 55 11.42 1.54 -8.66
C ARG A 55 12.58 2.08 -7.84
N ALA A 56 12.36 3.15 -7.06
CA ALA A 56 13.41 3.83 -6.31
C ALA A 56 13.97 2.97 -5.16
N ASN A 57 13.18 2.02 -4.64
CA ASN A 57 13.58 1.14 -3.55
C ASN A 57 13.36 -0.33 -3.91
N TRP A 58 14.13 -0.83 -4.90
CA TRP A 58 13.92 -2.16 -5.47
C TRP A 58 13.95 -3.29 -4.42
N ASN A 59 14.75 -3.14 -3.36
CA ASN A 59 14.86 -4.12 -2.28
C ASN A 59 13.55 -4.29 -1.51
N ARG A 60 12.72 -3.24 -1.44
CA ARG A 60 11.47 -3.26 -0.67
C ARG A 60 10.23 -3.21 -1.54
N GLN A 61 10.35 -2.77 -2.79
CA GLN A 61 9.23 -2.64 -3.70
C GLN A 61 9.66 -3.07 -5.10
N HIS A 62 9.03 -4.11 -5.62
CA HIS A 62 9.31 -4.59 -6.96
C HIS A 62 8.09 -5.24 -7.61
N GLN A 63 8.01 -5.12 -8.94
CA GLN A 63 7.04 -5.87 -9.71
C GLN A 63 7.33 -7.36 -9.58
N LEU A 64 6.27 -8.17 -9.44
CA LEU A 64 6.38 -9.61 -9.57
C LEU A 64 6.82 -9.99 -10.99
N ARG A 65 7.32 -11.21 -11.17
CA ARG A 65 7.88 -11.67 -12.45
C ARG A 65 7.16 -12.89 -12.99
N GLY A 66 7.35 -13.14 -14.28
CA GLY A 66 6.76 -14.29 -14.98
C GLY A 66 5.23 -14.26 -14.93
N ARG A 67 4.62 -15.40 -14.66
CA ARG A 67 3.14 -15.55 -14.63
C ARG A 67 2.43 -14.72 -13.56
N HIS A 68 3.17 -14.16 -12.60
CA HIS A 68 2.62 -13.32 -11.53
C HIS A 68 2.86 -11.83 -11.79
N ALA A 69 3.54 -11.46 -12.88
CA ALA A 69 3.88 -10.07 -13.17
C ALA A 69 2.64 -9.20 -13.42
N THR A 70 1.59 -9.81 -13.95
CA THR A 70 0.33 -9.16 -14.25
C THR A 70 -0.84 -10.02 -13.81
N ARG A 71 -1.98 -9.39 -13.55
CA ARG A 71 -3.23 -10.06 -13.22
C ARG A 71 -4.41 -9.26 -13.76
N GLU A 72 -5.42 -9.96 -14.26
CA GLU A 72 -6.66 -9.33 -14.69
C GLU A 72 -7.44 -8.76 -13.49
N TRP A 73 -7.87 -7.52 -13.59
CA TRP A 73 -8.71 -6.82 -12.63
C TRP A 73 -9.74 -5.97 -13.38
N LYS A 74 -11.02 -6.25 -13.17
CA LYS A 74 -12.14 -5.55 -13.84
C LYS A 74 -11.97 -5.46 -15.38
N GLY A 75 -11.49 -6.53 -16.01
CA GLY A 75 -11.28 -6.58 -17.47
C GLY A 75 -10.04 -5.85 -17.97
N SER A 76 -9.16 -5.38 -17.07
CA SER A 76 -7.86 -4.79 -17.43
C SER A 76 -6.73 -5.62 -16.83
N GLU A 77 -5.69 -5.87 -17.62
CA GLU A 77 -4.46 -6.49 -17.12
C GLU A 77 -3.64 -5.43 -16.37
N LEU A 78 -3.43 -5.65 -15.08
CA LEU A 78 -2.67 -4.73 -14.22
C LEU A 78 -1.38 -5.39 -13.75
N GLU A 79 -0.31 -4.60 -13.66
CA GLU A 79 0.92 -5.03 -13.02
C GLU A 79 0.67 -5.38 -11.56
N GLN A 80 1.26 -6.49 -11.10
CA GLN A 80 1.24 -6.88 -9.71
C GLN A 80 2.57 -6.52 -9.06
N TRP A 81 2.49 -5.75 -7.98
CA TRP A 81 3.64 -5.24 -7.26
C TRP A 81 3.67 -5.81 -5.86
N GLU A 82 4.88 -6.01 -5.36
CA GLU A 82 5.16 -6.53 -4.04
C GLU A 82 5.89 -5.46 -3.22
N TYR A 83 5.49 -5.32 -1.96
CA TYR A 83 6.16 -4.50 -0.98
C TYR A 83 6.56 -5.35 0.23
N GLU A 84 7.86 -5.40 0.51
CA GLU A 84 8.42 -6.12 1.65
C GLU A 84 8.34 -5.27 2.92
N ILE A 85 7.80 -5.88 3.97
CA ILE A 85 7.56 -5.29 5.28
C ILE A 85 8.32 -6.10 6.31
N THR A 86 9.42 -5.53 6.81
CA THR A 86 10.19 -6.17 7.88
C THR A 86 9.39 -6.12 9.19
N THR A 87 9.19 -7.26 9.84
CA THR A 87 8.57 -7.38 11.17
C THR A 87 9.61 -7.87 12.19
N ALA A 88 9.25 -7.92 13.47
CA ALA A 88 10.15 -8.48 14.50
C ALA A 88 10.39 -9.99 14.31
N GLU A 89 9.48 -10.69 13.64
CA GLU A 89 9.50 -12.14 13.44
C GLU A 89 10.10 -12.56 12.07
N GLY A 90 10.42 -11.60 11.19
CA GLY A 90 10.98 -11.86 9.87
C GLY A 90 10.59 -10.79 8.85
N SER A 91 10.31 -11.19 7.61
CA SER A 91 9.69 -10.32 6.60
C SER A 91 8.30 -10.82 6.22
N ALA A 92 7.37 -9.89 6.16
CA ALA A 92 6.03 -10.07 5.63
C ALA A 92 5.94 -9.36 4.28
N THR A 93 5.15 -9.92 3.39
CA THR A 93 5.10 -9.45 2.01
C THR A 93 3.67 -9.05 1.67
N TRP A 94 3.51 -7.83 1.17
CA TRP A 94 2.20 -7.34 0.75
C TRP A 94 2.17 -7.09 -0.75
N SER A 95 1.18 -7.64 -1.44
CA SER A 95 1.02 -7.43 -2.88
C SER A 95 -0.10 -6.44 -3.19
N ALA A 96 0.25 -5.38 -3.91
CA ALA A 96 -0.68 -4.39 -4.44
C ALA A 96 -1.12 -4.74 -5.85
N ARG A 97 -2.36 -4.37 -6.18
CA ARG A 97 -2.78 -4.10 -7.57
C ARG A 97 -3.05 -2.61 -7.65
N THR A 98 -2.51 -1.94 -8.64
CA THR A 98 -2.60 -0.49 -8.74
C THR A 98 -3.29 -0.07 -10.03
N PRO A 99 -4.64 -0.05 -10.02
CA PRO A 99 -5.37 0.64 -11.06
C PRO A 99 -5.08 2.14 -10.94
N ARG A 100 -4.73 2.80 -12.06
CA ARG A 100 -4.94 4.25 -12.18
C ARG A 100 -6.45 4.46 -12.14
N LEU A 101 -6.94 5.10 -11.09
CA LEU A 101 -8.31 5.66 -11.08
C LEU A 101 -8.32 6.95 -11.89
#